data_AF-A0A8T8CXM1-F1
#
_entry.id   AF-A0A8T8CXM1-F1
#
_cell.length_a   1.000
_cell.length_b   1.000
_cell.length_c   1.000
_cell.angle_alpha   90.00
_cell.angle_beta   90.00
_cell.angle_gamma   90.00
#
_symmetry.space_group_name_H-M   'P 1'
#
loop_
_entity.id
_entity.type
_entity.pdbx_description
1 polymer ?
#
loop_
_entity_poly.entity_id
_entity_poly.type
_entity_poly.pdbx_seq_one_letter_code
_entity_poly.pdbx_strand_id
1 'polypeptide(L)' 'MRERLYQRVQAGKGTPPKGADKVEAECTEPGLVGRAKTLKRENKLRHATLRTIREE' A
#
# COMPACT_ATOMS: atom_id res chain seq x y z
N MET A 1 10.17 11.21 -1.64
CA MET A 1 9.56 9.99 -1.05
C MET A 1 8.59 9.31 -2.03
N ARG A 2 7.59 10.03 -2.56
CA ARG A 2 6.59 9.50 -3.51
C ARG A 2 7.19 8.87 -4.77
N GLU A 3 8.17 9.50 -5.40
CA GLU A 3 8.77 9.00 -6.66
C GLU A 3 9.62 7.74 -6.47
N ARG A 4 10.41 7.65 -5.39
CA ARG A 4 11.23 6.46 -5.09
C ARG A 4 10.38 5.22 -4.82
N LEU A 5 9.29 5.40 -4.07
CA LEU A 5 8.30 4.34 -3.85
C LEU A 5 7.59 3.96 -5.14
N TYR A 6 7.27 4.95 -5.98
CA TYR A 6 6.68 4.70 -7.29
C TYR A 6 7.59 3.86 -8.18
N GLN A 7 8.90 4.11 -8.18
CA GLN A 7 9.84 3.26 -8.94
C GLN A 7 9.92 1.83 -8.39
N ARG A 8 9.92 1.63 -7.06
CA ARG A 8 9.85 0.28 -6.45
C ARG A 8 8.55 -0.45 -6.80
N VAL A 9 7.42 0.26 -6.79
CA VAL A 9 6.10 -0.23 -7.18
C VAL A 9 6.05 -0.62 -8.66
N GLN A 10 6.64 0.20 -9.54
CA GLN A 10 6.73 -0.10 -10.97
C GLN A 10 7.68 -1.27 -11.28
N ALA A 11 8.73 -1.45 -10.47
CA ALA A 11 9.68 -2.57 -10.63
C ALA A 11 9.08 -3.92 -10.18
N GLY A 12 8.26 -3.92 -9.14
CA GLY A 12 7.61 -5.12 -8.59
C GLY A 12 6.14 -5.23 -8.98
N LYS A 13 5.79 -5.13 -10.27
CA LYS A 13 4.41 -5.37 -10.72
C LYS A 13 4.09 -6.85 -10.59
N GLY A 14 3.16 -7.17 -9.67
CA GLY A 14 2.81 -8.54 -9.31
C GLY A 14 1.40 -8.93 -9.75
N THR A 15 1.14 -10.23 -9.75
CA THR A 15 -0.18 -10.78 -10.03
C THR A 15 -1.16 -10.40 -8.91
N PRO A 16 -2.40 -9.99 -9.22
CA PRO A 16 -3.38 -9.63 -8.22
C PRO A 16 -3.70 -10.79 -7.26
N PRO A 17 -3.78 -10.54 -5.94
CA PRO A 17 -4.20 -11.57 -4.99
C PRO A 17 -5.66 -11.98 -5.23
N LYS A 18 -5.95 -13.28 -5.12
CA LYS A 18 -7.29 -13.85 -5.35
C LYS A 18 -8.31 -13.19 -4.41
N GLY A 19 -9.26 -12.44 -5.00
CA GLY A 19 -10.33 -11.74 -4.27
C GLY A 19 -10.23 -10.20 -4.27
N ALA A 20 -9.29 -9.61 -5.02
CA ALA A 20 -9.19 -8.15 -5.16
C ALA A 20 -10.27 -7.61 -6.13
N ASP A 21 -11.24 -6.88 -5.58
CA ASP A 21 -12.43 -6.35 -6.28
C ASP A 21 -12.20 -5.04 -7.06
N LYS A 22 -10.93 -4.67 -7.34
CA LYS A 22 -10.61 -3.36 -7.94
C LYS A 22 -9.82 -3.49 -9.22
N VAL A 23 -10.51 -3.21 -10.33
CA VAL A 23 -10.00 -3.17 -11.71
C VAL A 23 -8.96 -2.05 -11.93
N GLU A 24 -8.91 -1.04 -11.05
CA GLU A 24 -8.10 0.18 -11.25
C GLU A 24 -6.78 0.21 -10.45
N ALA A 25 -6.44 -0.86 -9.72
CA ALA A 25 -5.23 -0.91 -8.89
C ALA A 25 -4.18 -1.86 -9.46
N GLU A 26 -3.00 -1.34 -9.78
CA GLU A 26 -1.83 -2.18 -10.10
C GLU A 26 -1.37 -2.92 -8.84
N CYS A 27 -1.35 -4.24 -8.90
CA CYS A 27 -0.86 -5.06 -7.79
C CYS A 27 0.66 -5.05 -7.78
N THR A 28 1.22 -4.94 -6.58
CA THR A 28 2.66 -4.86 -6.35
C THR A 28 3.12 -6.05 -5.55
N GLU A 29 4.41 -6.38 -5.65
CA GLU A 29 5.01 -7.45 -4.89
C GLU A 29 4.76 -7.27 -3.38
N PRO A 30 4.33 -8.33 -2.69
CA PRO A 30 4.15 -8.29 -1.24
C PRO A 30 5.50 -8.06 -0.56
N GLY A 31 5.62 -6.98 0.21
CA GLY A 31 6.86 -6.60 0.89
C GLY A 31 6.90 -5.13 1.33
N LEU A 32 6.07 -4.28 0.72
CA LEU A 32 5.97 -2.87 1.08
C LEU A 32 5.06 -2.67 2.29
N VAL A 33 5.65 -2.35 3.46
CA VAL A 33 4.90 -2.18 4.71
C VAL A 33 4.87 -0.71 5.12
N GLY A 34 3.68 -0.15 5.32
CA GLY A 34 3.49 1.23 5.77
C GLY A 34 2.87 1.35 7.16
N ARG A 35 3.35 2.29 7.97
CA ARG A 35 2.64 2.76 9.18
C ARG A 35 1.74 3.93 8.81
N ALA A 36 0.44 3.75 9.03
CA ALA A 36 -0.55 4.80 8.90
C ALA A 36 -1.08 5.21 10.28
N LYS A 37 -1.38 6.50 10.46
CA LYS A 37 -2.19 6.98 11.58
C LYS A 37 -3.64 6.95 11.15
N THR A 38 -4.51 6.37 11.97
CA THR A 38 -5.96 6.31 11.73
C THR A 38 -6.72 6.79 12.95
N LEU A 39 -8.03 7.00 12.79
CA LEU A 39 -8.92 7.16 13.93
C LEU A 39 -9.00 5.86 14.73
N LYS A 40 -9.09 5.97 16.07
CA LYS A 40 -9.21 4.82 16.97
C LYS A 40 -10.65 4.26 16.92
N ARG A 41 -10.79 2.95 17.13
CA ARG A 41 -12.05 2.18 17.24
C ARG A 41 -12.81 1.87 15.94
N GLU A 42 -12.19 2.00 14.76
CA GLU A 42 -12.81 1.57 13.50
C GLU A 42 -12.11 0.33 12.90
N ASN A 43 -12.91 -0.63 12.39
CA ASN A 43 -12.42 -1.83 11.69
C ASN A 43 -11.80 -1.49 10.32
N LYS A 44 -12.19 -0.37 9.72
CA LYS A 44 -11.62 0.16 8.48
C LYS A 44 -10.75 1.37 8.81
N LEU A 45 -9.63 1.50 8.11
CA LEU A 45 -8.68 2.61 8.25
C LEU A 45 -9.29 3.93 7.69
N ARG A 46 -10.27 4.53 8.39
CA ARG A 46 -10.84 5.82 8.00
C ARG A 46 -9.91 6.97 8.38
N HIS A 47 -9.87 8.00 7.51
CA HIS A 47 -8.99 9.17 7.63
C HIS A 47 -7.51 8.77 7.82
N ALA A 48 -7.08 7.69 7.15
CA ALA A 48 -5.72 7.20 7.27
C ALA A 48 -4.73 8.19 6.65
N THR A 49 -3.73 8.59 7.42
CA THR A 49 -2.58 9.36 6.92
C THR A 49 -1.32 8.52 7.01
N LEU A 50 -0.65 8.32 5.89
CA LEU A 50 0.62 7.61 5.83
C LEU A 50 1.69 8.39 6.62
N ARG A 51 2.33 7.75 7.60
CA ARG A 51 3.39 8.38 8.40
C ARG A 51 4.77 7.98 7.90
N THR A 52 5.01 6.68 7.80
CA THR A 52 6.30 6.13 7.42
C THR A 52 6.11 4.84 6.66
N ILE A 53 7.02 4.56 5.74
CA ILE A 53 7.09 3.28 5.05
C ILE A 53 8.37 2.59 5.51
N ARG A 54 8.24 1.32 5.86
CA ARG A 54 9.34 0.47 6.32
C ARG A 54 9.97 -0.11 5.05
N GLU A 55 11.01 0.57 4.58
CA GLU A 55 11.87 0.11 3.50
C GLU A 55 12.96 -0.77 4.15
N GLU A 56 12.68 -2.06 4.31
CA GLU A 56 13.75 -3.07 4.46
C GLU A 56 14.36 -3.36 3.07
#